data_AF-A0A8T5UQB6-F1
#
_entry.id   AF-A0A8T5UQB6-F1
#
_cell.length_a   1.000
_cell.length_b   1.000
_cell.length_c   1.000
_cell.angle_alpha   90.00
_cell.angle_beta   90.00
_cell.angle_gamma   90.00
#
_symmetry.space_group_name_H-M   'P 1'
#
loop_
_entity.id
_entity.type
_entity.pdbx_description
1 polymer ?
#
loop_
_entity_poly.entity_id
_entity_poly.type
_entity_poly.pdbx_seq_one_letter_code
_entity_poly.pdbx_strand_id
1 'polypeptide(L)'
;MIAYIVGVRGGLKKIRKADFKEDDVYLIDDAKSLYLWLGASISEKRKELSVNKAKLLNDKKEIPVSIQIVSDKKEYGSFLDIKNLLKKGIAPRQNLDRRAELEIQYEETVELMDAGIDPDLEAEITIAAHNLSQEDKSYKELCRMLAELQLDLTKSSNSDLKKNTGEKTLEIFKSSSTYEELCWLIAQINVIKKKYSFTS
;
A
#
# COMPACT_ATOMS: atom_id res chain seq x y z
N MET A 1 7.59 -1.36 8.81
CA MET A 1 8.03 -1.75 10.15
C MET A 1 8.03 -3.27 10.27
N ILE A 2 9.13 -3.86 10.73
CA ILE A 2 9.27 -5.29 10.98
C ILE A 2 9.71 -5.45 12.44
N ALA A 3 9.04 -6.32 13.19
CA ALA A 3 9.38 -6.60 14.58
C ALA A 3 9.76 -8.07 14.74
N TYR A 4 10.73 -8.32 15.62
CA TYR A 4 11.22 -9.64 15.99
C TYR A 4 11.25 -9.76 17.52
N ILE A 5 10.91 -10.94 18.03
CA ILE A 5 11.30 -11.36 19.37
C ILE A 5 12.64 -12.08 19.29
N VAL A 6 13.54 -11.76 20.21
CA VAL A 6 14.88 -12.38 20.32
C VAL A 6 14.81 -13.53 21.32
N GLY A 7 14.92 -14.75 20.79
CA GLY A 7 14.99 -15.96 21.61
C GLY A 7 16.25 -16.02 22.45
N VAL A 8 16.24 -16.87 23.49
CA VAL A 8 17.35 -17.01 24.46
C VAL A 8 18.71 -17.28 23.80
N ARG A 9 18.73 -17.96 22.65
CA ARG A 9 19.95 -18.26 21.86
C ARG A 9 20.24 -17.25 20.74
N GLY A 10 19.52 -16.12 20.66
CA GLY A 10 19.70 -15.10 19.61
C GLY A 10 18.93 -15.34 18.32
N GLY A 11 18.07 -16.36 18.27
CA GLY A 11 17.16 -16.57 17.15
C GLY A 11 16.16 -15.43 17.04
N LEU A 12 15.89 -14.97 15.81
CA LEU A 12 14.90 -13.93 15.55
C LEU A 12 13.62 -14.57 15.03
N LYS A 13 12.53 -14.40 15.76
CA LYS A 13 11.19 -14.79 15.29
C LYS A 13 10.41 -13.54 14.96
N LYS A 14 9.97 -13.40 13.70
CA LYS A 14 9.13 -12.29 13.26
C LYS A 14 7.80 -12.33 14.01
N ILE A 15 7.36 -11.19 14.53
CA ILE A 15 6.13 -11.04 15.28
C ILE A 15 5.27 -9.91 14.71
N ARG A 16 3.97 -9.99 14.95
CA ARG A 16 2.99 -8.94 14.63
C ARG A 16 2.39 -8.30 15.89
N LYS A 17 2.50 -8.98 17.02
CA LYS A 17 2.01 -8.53 18.33
C LYS A 17 3.09 -8.82 19.37
N ALA A 18 3.23 -7.93 20.34
CA ALA A 18 4.16 -8.07 21.45
C ALA A 18 3.49 -7.65 22.76
N ASP A 19 3.65 -8.46 23.80
CA ASP A 19 3.10 -8.17 25.13
C ASP A 19 4.06 -7.31 25.97
N PHE A 20 5.33 -7.22 25.57
CA PHE A 20 6.40 -6.50 26.29
C PHE A 20 6.57 -6.98 27.73
N LYS A 21 6.81 -8.29 27.90
CA LYS A 21 7.09 -8.89 29.21
C LYS A 21 8.49 -8.53 29.70
N GLU A 22 8.67 -8.50 31.02
CA GLU A 22 9.93 -8.08 31.65
C GLU A 22 11.12 -9.00 31.31
N ASP A 23 10.87 -10.23 30.87
CA ASP A 23 11.88 -11.22 30.47
C ASP A 23 12.08 -11.31 28.94
N ASP A 24 11.41 -10.48 28.15
CA ASP A 24 11.51 -10.48 26.70
C ASP A 24 12.54 -9.48 26.16
N VAL A 25 12.95 -9.71 24.91
CA VAL A 25 13.79 -8.79 24.14
C VAL A 25 13.21 -8.68 22.73
N TYR A 26 13.04 -7.45 22.24
CA TYR A 26 12.46 -7.18 20.93
C TYR A 26 13.40 -6.35 20.07
N LEU A 27 13.47 -6.69 18.78
CA LEU A 27 14.13 -5.89 17.74
C LEU A 27 13.07 -5.34 16.80
N ILE A 28 13.01 -4.03 16.65
CA ILE A 28 11.98 -3.36 15.85
C ILE A 28 12.65 -2.43 14.84
N ASP A 29 12.45 -2.75 13.57
CA ASP A 29 12.97 -2.02 12.44
C ASP A 29 11.86 -1.19 11.81
N ASP A 30 11.94 0.14 11.89
CA ASP A 30 10.96 1.05 11.30
C ASP A 30 11.41 1.65 9.94
N ALA A 31 12.49 1.12 9.37
CA ALA A 31 13.23 1.61 8.19
C ALA A 31 14.08 2.87 8.41
N LYS A 32 13.80 3.71 9.41
CA LYS A 32 14.59 4.92 9.72
C LYS A 32 15.54 4.71 10.90
N SER A 33 15.17 3.82 11.82
CA SER A 33 15.84 3.48 13.06
C SER A 33 15.62 2.01 13.39
N LEU A 34 16.56 1.43 14.12
CA LEU A 34 16.47 0.07 14.65
C LEU A 34 16.39 0.13 16.18
N TYR A 35 15.22 -0.16 16.74
CA TYR A 35 15.02 -0.20 18.17
C TYR A 35 15.35 -1.58 18.75
N LEU A 36 16.15 -1.61 19.81
CA LEU A 36 16.37 -2.78 20.64
C LEU A 36 15.71 -2.54 21.99
N TRP A 37 14.58 -3.20 22.24
CA TRP A 37 13.89 -3.14 23.52
C TRP A 37 14.34 -4.27 24.43
N LEU A 38 14.68 -3.92 25.67
CA LEU A 38 15.21 -4.81 26.70
C LEU A 38 14.27 -4.84 27.90
N GLY A 39 13.70 -6.02 28.21
CA GLY A 39 12.92 -6.24 29.42
C GLY A 39 13.75 -6.06 30.70
N ALA A 40 13.10 -5.69 31.81
CA ALA A 40 13.76 -5.40 33.08
C ALA A 40 14.52 -6.60 33.69
N SER A 41 14.05 -7.83 33.45
CA SER A 41 14.48 -9.07 34.10
C SER A 41 15.45 -9.91 33.25
N ILE A 42 16.04 -9.34 32.20
CA ILE A 42 16.98 -10.06 31.33
C ILE A 42 18.41 -10.01 31.88
N SER A 43 19.12 -11.14 31.79
CA SER A 43 20.54 -11.24 32.19
C SER A 43 21.48 -10.40 31.30
N GLU A 44 22.61 -9.94 31.86
CA GLU A 44 23.66 -9.20 31.11
C GLU A 44 24.15 -9.94 29.86
N LYS A 45 24.39 -11.26 29.96
CA LYS A 45 24.79 -12.09 28.81
C LYS A 45 23.77 -12.04 27.66
N ARG A 46 22.48 -11.99 27.98
CA ARG A 46 21.40 -11.87 27.00
C ARG A 46 21.32 -10.45 26.42
N LYS A 47 21.63 -9.42 27.20
CA LYS A 47 21.74 -8.03 26.71
C LYS A 47 22.84 -7.91 25.65
N GLU A 48 24.04 -8.38 25.97
CA GLU A 48 25.19 -8.34 25.08
C GLU A 48 24.90 -9.09 23.76
N LEU A 49 24.34 -10.30 23.86
CA LEU A 49 23.95 -11.09 22.69
C LEU A 49 22.94 -10.33 21.82
N SER A 50 21.95 -9.68 22.45
CA SER A 50 20.90 -8.95 21.73
C SER A 50 21.43 -7.69 21.04
N VAL A 51 22.38 -6.98 21.68
CA VAL A 51 23.09 -5.84 21.07
C VAL A 51 23.90 -6.29 19.85
N ASN A 52 24.63 -7.40 19.96
CA ASN A 52 25.38 -7.95 18.83
C ASN A 52 24.43 -8.37 17.69
N LYS A 53 23.26 -8.92 18.03
CA LYS A 53 22.26 -9.28 17.03
C LYS A 53 21.65 -8.07 16.33
N ALA A 54 21.43 -6.97 17.06
CA ALA A 54 20.98 -5.70 16.50
C ALA A 54 21.98 -5.16 15.46
N LYS A 55 23.28 -5.14 15.81
CA LYS A 55 24.36 -4.72 14.91
C LYS A 55 24.39 -5.57 13.64
N LEU A 56 24.42 -6.90 13.79
CA LEU A 56 24.41 -7.82 12.65
C LEU A 56 23.17 -7.67 11.74
N LEU A 57 22.02 -7.30 12.31
CA LEU A 57 20.82 -7.04 11.52
C LEU A 57 20.94 -5.71 10.75
N ASN A 58 21.55 -4.70 11.36
CA ASN A 58 21.76 -3.39 10.76
C ASN A 58 22.82 -3.43 9.64
N ASP A 59 23.90 -4.19 9.84
CA ASP A 59 25.00 -4.33 8.87
C ASP A 59 24.57 -5.05 7.58
N LYS A 60 23.48 -5.83 7.64
CA LYS A 60 22.89 -6.50 6.48
C LYS A 60 22.00 -5.60 5.63
N LYS A 61 21.72 -4.38 6.07
CA LYS A 61 20.92 -3.42 5.30
C LYS A 61 21.79 -2.73 4.26
N GLU A 62 21.18 -2.38 3.13
CA GLU A 62 21.83 -1.51 2.14
C GLU A 62 22.26 -0.17 2.74
N ILE A 63 21.43 0.38 3.64
CA ILE A 63 21.70 1.61 4.38
C ILE A 63 21.55 1.32 5.88
N PRO A 64 22.65 1.26 6.64
CA PRO A 64 22.62 1.13 8.09
C PRO A 64 21.92 2.33 8.74
N VAL A 65 21.14 2.08 9.79
CA VAL A 65 20.38 3.10 10.52
C VAL A 65 20.85 3.23 11.98
N SER A 66 20.41 4.27 12.68
CA SER A 66 20.72 4.42 14.11
C SER A 66 20.09 3.28 14.92
N ILE A 67 20.87 2.67 15.81
CA ILE A 67 20.37 1.67 16.76
C ILE A 67 20.03 2.37 18.07
N GLN A 68 18.76 2.30 18.49
CA GLN A 68 18.27 2.90 19.72
C GLN A 68 17.95 1.83 20.74
N ILE A 69 18.68 1.82 21.86
CA ILE A 69 18.45 0.87 22.95
C ILE A 69 17.41 1.47 23.90
N VAL A 70 16.33 0.74 24.13
CA VAL A 70 15.23 1.15 25.00
C VAL A 70 15.05 0.11 26.09
N SER A 71 15.01 0.54 27.34
CA SER A 71 14.76 -0.36 28.49
C SER A 71 13.31 -0.27 28.94
N ASP A 72 12.79 -1.38 29.47
CA ASP A 72 11.48 -1.38 30.12
C ASP A 72 11.37 -0.26 31.16
N LYS A 73 10.21 0.41 31.18
CA LYS A 73 9.88 1.58 32.02
C LYS A 73 10.72 2.83 31.74
N LYS A 74 11.56 2.81 30.71
CA LYS A 74 12.35 3.96 30.20
C LYS A 74 12.06 4.22 28.72
N GLU A 75 10.86 3.86 28.25
CA GLU A 75 10.41 4.18 26.89
C GLU A 75 10.14 5.67 26.69
N TYR A 76 10.50 6.20 25.53
CA TYR A 76 10.32 7.62 25.20
C TYR A 76 10.01 7.82 23.72
N GLY A 77 9.50 9.01 23.40
CA GLY A 77 9.31 9.48 22.02
C GLY A 77 8.53 8.50 21.12
N SER A 78 8.99 8.37 19.87
CA SER A 78 8.38 7.53 18.84
C SER A 78 8.28 6.04 19.23
N PHE A 79 9.07 5.57 20.19
CA PHE A 79 8.99 4.19 20.66
C PHE A 79 7.70 3.90 21.43
N LEU A 80 7.13 4.88 22.15
CA LEU A 80 5.86 4.69 22.86
C LEU A 80 4.72 4.37 21.88
N ASP A 81 4.69 5.05 20.74
CA ASP A 81 3.71 4.80 19.68
C ASP A 81 3.89 3.40 19.06
N ILE A 82 5.14 3.01 18.81
CA ILE A 82 5.50 1.67 18.32
C ILE A 82 5.08 0.59 19.34
N LYS A 83 5.34 0.80 20.63
CA LYS A 83 4.95 -0.12 21.71
C LYS A 83 3.44 -0.28 21.76
N ASN A 84 2.70 0.83 21.72
CA ASN A 84 1.23 0.81 21.69
C ASN A 84 0.68 0.08 20.45
N LEU A 85 1.28 0.31 19.28
CA LEU A 85 0.92 -0.37 18.04
C LEU A 85 1.14 -1.89 18.13
N LEU A 86 2.31 -2.32 18.62
CA LEU A 86 2.64 -3.73 18.77
C LEU A 86 1.83 -4.43 19.86
N LYS A 87 1.44 -3.72 20.94
CA LYS A 87 0.52 -4.24 21.97
C LYS A 87 -0.88 -4.49 21.43
N LYS A 88 -1.41 -3.57 20.62
CA LYS A 88 -2.69 -3.76 19.92
C LYS A 88 -2.62 -4.90 18.89
N GLY A 89 -1.40 -5.24 18.48
CA GLY A 89 -1.14 -6.08 17.33
C GLY A 89 -1.19 -5.23 16.08
N ILE A 90 -0.15 -5.34 15.27
CA ILE A 90 -0.21 -4.89 13.89
C ILE A 90 -1.22 -5.83 13.25
N ALA A 91 -2.48 -5.36 13.10
CA ALA A 91 -3.42 -5.96 12.18
C ALA A 91 -2.62 -6.27 10.93
N PRO A 92 -2.75 -7.47 10.32
CA PRO A 92 -2.09 -7.67 9.06
C PRO A 92 -2.37 -6.41 8.25
N ARG A 93 -1.31 -5.67 7.88
CA ARG A 93 -1.35 -5.09 6.55
C ARG A 93 -1.86 -6.27 5.76
N GLN A 94 -3.07 -6.16 5.23
CA GLN A 94 -3.46 -7.08 4.18
C GLN A 94 -2.17 -7.25 3.38
N ASN A 95 -1.73 -8.49 3.18
CA ASN A 95 -1.03 -8.69 1.93
C ASN A 95 -2.07 -8.22 0.90
N LEU A 96 -2.07 -6.92 0.61
CA LEU A 96 -1.84 -6.52 -0.75
C LEU A 96 -0.51 -7.22 -1.06
N ASP A 97 -0.57 -8.51 -1.43
CA ASP A 97 0.06 -8.85 -2.68
C ASP A 97 -0.27 -7.66 -3.55
N ARG A 98 0.75 -6.93 -4.03
CA ARG A 98 0.50 -5.86 -4.99
C ARG A 98 -0.55 -6.45 -5.91
N ARG A 99 -1.75 -5.83 -5.91
CA ARG A 99 -2.83 -6.31 -6.76
C ARG A 99 -2.15 -6.49 -8.11
N ALA A 100 -2.26 -7.68 -8.72
CA ALA A 100 -1.63 -7.89 -10.01
C ALA A 100 -2.00 -6.67 -10.85
N GLU A 101 -0.98 -5.93 -11.31
CA GLU A 101 -1.23 -4.70 -12.03
C GLU A 101 -2.12 -5.08 -13.22
N LEU A 102 -3.13 -4.26 -13.48
CA LEU A 102 -4.02 -4.56 -14.58
C LEU A 102 -3.23 -4.47 -15.88
N GLU A 103 -2.90 -5.62 -16.46
CA GLU A 103 -2.34 -5.69 -17.80
C GLU A 103 -3.49 -5.48 -18.78
N ILE A 104 -3.44 -4.37 -19.52
CA ILE A 104 -4.39 -4.12 -20.61
C ILE A 104 -4.05 -5.12 -21.72
N GLN A 105 -4.91 -6.13 -21.93
CA GLN A 105 -4.71 -7.20 -22.92
C GLN A 105 -4.96 -6.71 -24.37
N TYR A 106 -4.28 -5.64 -24.77
CA TYR A 106 -4.51 -4.98 -26.05
C TYR A 106 -4.08 -5.86 -27.23
N GLU A 107 -2.88 -6.44 -27.18
CA GLU A 107 -2.33 -7.26 -28.26
C GLU A 107 -3.22 -8.47 -28.53
N GLU A 108 -3.62 -9.21 -27.48
CA GLU A 108 -4.53 -10.35 -27.60
C GLU A 108 -5.89 -9.93 -28.16
N THR A 109 -6.42 -8.78 -27.72
CA THR A 109 -7.69 -8.25 -28.24
C THR A 109 -7.61 -7.95 -29.73
N VAL A 110 -6.52 -7.32 -30.18
CA VAL A 110 -6.30 -6.99 -31.60
C VAL A 110 -6.13 -8.26 -32.44
N GLU A 111 -5.39 -9.26 -31.95
CA GLU A 111 -5.21 -10.54 -32.66
C GLU A 111 -6.54 -11.26 -32.89
N LEU A 112 -7.44 -11.26 -31.89
CA LEU A 112 -8.77 -11.86 -32.02
C LEU A 112 -9.65 -11.09 -33.03
N MET A 113 -9.58 -9.75 -33.03
CA MET A 113 -10.29 -8.92 -34.00
C MET A 113 -9.78 -9.14 -35.43
N ASP A 114 -8.46 -9.23 -35.62
CA ASP A 114 -7.84 -9.53 -36.92
C ASP A 114 -8.20 -10.94 -37.42
N ALA A 115 -8.46 -11.88 -36.50
CA ALA A 115 -9.02 -13.20 -36.80
C ALA A 115 -10.52 -13.18 -37.16
N GLY A 116 -11.17 -12.01 -37.16
CA GLY A 116 -12.57 -11.82 -37.52
C GLY A 116 -13.56 -12.08 -36.40
N ILE A 117 -13.11 -12.08 -35.13
CA ILE A 117 -14.00 -12.18 -33.97
C ILE A 117 -14.54 -10.79 -33.65
N ASP A 118 -15.86 -10.66 -33.60
CA ASP A 118 -16.52 -9.39 -33.26
C ASP A 118 -16.18 -8.99 -31.81
N PRO A 119 -15.79 -7.73 -31.55
CA PRO A 119 -15.42 -7.28 -30.21
C PRO A 119 -16.65 -7.24 -29.31
N ASP A 120 -16.53 -7.82 -28.12
CA ASP A 120 -17.52 -7.69 -27.07
C ASP A 120 -17.29 -6.41 -26.24
N LEU A 121 -18.10 -6.21 -25.19
CA LEU A 121 -17.97 -5.03 -24.34
C LEU A 121 -16.59 -4.91 -23.68
N GLU A 122 -15.97 -6.03 -23.31
CA GLU A 122 -14.67 -6.03 -22.66
C GLU A 122 -13.57 -5.64 -23.65
N ALA A 123 -13.60 -6.19 -24.86
CA ALA A 123 -12.71 -5.79 -25.96
C ALA A 123 -12.83 -4.28 -26.27
N GLU A 124 -14.05 -3.74 -26.34
CA GLU A 124 -14.27 -2.30 -26.54
C GLU A 124 -13.66 -1.44 -25.41
N ILE A 125 -13.79 -1.89 -24.15
CA ILE A 125 -13.19 -1.21 -22.99
C ILE A 125 -11.67 -1.29 -23.05
N THR A 126 -11.11 -2.46 -23.37
CA THR A 126 -9.67 -2.71 -23.46
C THR A 126 -9.01 -1.81 -24.49
N ILE A 127 -9.58 -1.70 -25.69
CA ILE A 127 -9.09 -0.79 -26.74
C ILE A 127 -9.15 0.67 -26.29
N ALA A 128 -10.27 1.09 -25.68
CA ALA A 128 -10.43 2.45 -25.20
C ALA A 128 -9.47 2.79 -24.04
N ALA A 129 -9.21 1.84 -23.14
CA ALA A 129 -8.28 1.98 -22.03
C ALA A 129 -6.83 2.09 -22.53
N HIS A 130 -6.45 1.26 -23.51
CA HIS A 130 -5.14 1.34 -24.16
C HIS A 130 -4.95 2.69 -24.85
N ASN A 131 -5.92 3.14 -25.65
CA ASN A 131 -5.83 4.44 -26.32
C ASN A 131 -5.66 5.58 -25.30
N LEU A 132 -6.42 5.55 -24.21
CA LEU A 132 -6.30 6.55 -23.14
C LEU A 132 -4.93 6.52 -22.45
N SER A 133 -4.32 5.34 -22.26
CA SER A 133 -2.98 5.23 -21.68
C SER A 133 -1.89 5.79 -22.59
N GLN A 134 -2.11 5.81 -23.92
CA GLN A 134 -1.18 6.42 -24.87
C GLN A 134 -1.28 7.96 -24.93
N GLU A 135 -2.29 8.57 -24.31
CA GLU A 135 -2.46 10.03 -24.32
C GLU A 135 -1.52 10.79 -23.34
N ASP A 136 -0.64 10.07 -22.63
CA ASP A 136 0.36 10.60 -21.69
C ASP A 136 -0.21 11.60 -20.66
N LYS A 137 -1.45 11.36 -20.21
CA LYS A 137 -2.05 12.17 -19.14
C LYS A 137 -1.34 11.88 -17.84
N SER A 138 -1.18 12.88 -16.98
CA SER A 138 -0.65 12.65 -15.64
C SER A 138 -1.63 11.85 -14.78
N TYR A 139 -1.10 11.07 -13.83
CA TYR A 139 -1.91 10.32 -12.87
C TYR A 139 -2.97 11.20 -12.17
N LYS A 140 -2.60 12.43 -11.80
CA LYS A 140 -3.52 13.39 -11.17
C LYS A 140 -4.65 13.81 -12.11
N GLU A 141 -4.38 13.96 -13.40
CA GLU A 141 -5.41 14.25 -14.39
C GLU A 141 -6.38 13.09 -14.56
N LEU A 142 -5.89 11.85 -14.59
CA LEU A 142 -6.74 10.66 -14.62
C LEU A 142 -7.63 10.57 -13.37
N CYS A 143 -7.08 10.80 -12.17
CA CYS A 143 -7.88 10.85 -10.94
C CYS A 143 -9.00 11.89 -11.03
N ARG A 144 -8.71 13.06 -11.61
CA ARG A 144 -9.70 14.12 -11.81
C ARG A 144 -10.78 13.71 -12.81
N MET A 145 -10.38 13.12 -13.95
CA MET A 145 -11.31 12.63 -14.96
C MET A 145 -12.25 11.57 -14.40
N LEU A 146 -11.73 10.61 -13.65
CA LEU A 146 -12.55 9.58 -13.00
C LEU A 146 -13.51 10.18 -11.97
N ALA A 147 -13.05 11.17 -11.18
CA ALA A 147 -13.91 11.87 -10.23
C ALA A 147 -15.07 12.60 -10.94
N GLU A 148 -14.79 13.30 -12.04
CA GLU A 148 -15.79 14.01 -12.83
C GLU A 148 -16.83 13.04 -13.41
N LEU A 149 -16.39 11.90 -13.97
CA LEU A 149 -17.27 10.86 -14.50
C LEU A 149 -18.16 10.23 -13.42
N GLN A 150 -17.60 9.90 -12.26
CA GLN A 150 -18.36 9.32 -11.14
C GLN A 150 -19.42 10.29 -10.62
N LEU A 151 -19.08 11.58 -10.51
CA LEU A 151 -20.03 12.59 -10.05
C LEU A 151 -21.15 12.86 -11.07
N ASP A 152 -20.83 12.85 -12.37
CA ASP A 152 -21.81 12.99 -13.44
C ASP A 152 -22.85 11.86 -13.43
N LEU A 153 -22.42 10.61 -13.18
CA LEU A 153 -23.34 9.46 -13.02
C LEU A 153 -24.31 9.64 -11.84
N THR A 154 -23.90 10.35 -10.79
CA THR A 154 -24.73 10.60 -9.60
C THR A 154 -25.69 11.81 -9.73
N LYS A 155 -25.73 12.48 -10.89
CA LYS A 155 -26.60 13.65 -11.18
C LYS A 155 -26.52 14.76 -10.12
N SER A 156 -25.32 15.08 -9.66
CA SER A 156 -25.06 16.19 -8.74
C SER A 156 -25.31 17.55 -9.42
N SER A 157 -25.84 18.56 -8.70
CA SER A 157 -26.06 19.90 -9.26
C SER A 157 -24.74 20.59 -9.66
N ASN A 158 -24.76 21.48 -10.66
CA ASN A 158 -23.54 22.16 -11.16
C ASN A 158 -22.76 22.97 -10.10
N SER A 159 -23.43 23.46 -9.05
CA SER A 159 -22.80 24.16 -7.93
C SER A 159 -22.11 23.20 -6.94
N ASP A 160 -22.61 21.98 -6.79
CA ASP A 160 -22.02 20.96 -5.91
C ASP A 160 -20.84 20.23 -6.58
N LEU A 161 -20.86 20.14 -7.91
CA LEU A 161 -19.81 19.46 -8.70
C LEU A 161 -18.42 20.04 -8.43
N LYS A 162 -18.22 21.36 -8.52
CA LYS A 162 -16.86 21.95 -8.39
C LYS A 162 -16.23 21.73 -7.01
N LYS A 163 -17.03 21.76 -5.94
CA LYS A 163 -16.54 21.52 -4.57
C LYS A 163 -16.24 20.03 -4.37
N ASN A 164 -17.12 19.16 -4.86
CA ASN A 164 -17.02 17.72 -4.69
C ASN A 164 -15.95 17.09 -5.60
N THR A 165 -15.65 17.66 -6.76
CA THR A 165 -14.60 17.16 -7.67
C THR A 165 -13.23 17.17 -7.01
N GLY A 166 -12.88 18.23 -6.26
CA GLY A 166 -11.59 18.31 -5.57
C GLY A 166 -11.44 17.25 -4.47
N GLU A 167 -12.48 17.07 -3.65
CA GLU A 167 -12.52 16.06 -2.59
C GLU A 167 -12.45 14.64 -3.16
N LYS A 168 -13.24 14.37 -4.21
CA LYS A 168 -13.28 13.07 -4.89
C LYS A 168 -11.97 12.76 -5.63
N THR A 169 -11.36 13.75 -6.27
CA THR A 169 -10.03 13.60 -6.90
C THR A 169 -8.99 13.23 -5.85
N LEU A 170 -9.03 13.85 -4.66
CA LEU A 170 -8.09 13.55 -3.58
C LEU A 170 -8.32 12.15 -2.98
N GLU A 171 -9.58 11.73 -2.87
CA GLU A 171 -9.96 10.37 -2.45
C GLU A 171 -9.38 9.32 -3.42
N ILE A 172 -9.58 9.51 -4.73
CA ILE A 172 -9.06 8.62 -5.77
C ILE A 172 -7.53 8.68 -5.83
N PHE A 173 -6.92 9.87 -5.71
CA PHE A 173 -5.46 9.99 -5.69
C PHE A 173 -4.82 9.25 -4.51
N LYS A 174 -5.52 9.19 -3.37
CA LYS A 174 -5.11 8.43 -2.19
C LYS A 174 -5.50 6.96 -2.25
N SER A 175 -6.27 6.53 -3.26
CA SER A 175 -6.55 5.13 -3.50
C SER A 175 -5.26 4.41 -3.91
N SER A 176 -5.26 3.09 -3.78
CA SER A 176 -4.16 2.24 -4.27
C SER A 176 -4.34 1.86 -5.75
N SER A 177 -5.04 2.68 -6.54
CA SER A 177 -5.26 2.42 -7.97
C SER A 177 -4.00 2.70 -8.78
N THR A 178 -3.71 1.85 -9.77
CA THR A 178 -2.63 2.02 -10.73
C THR A 178 -3.04 2.94 -11.89
N TYR A 179 -2.08 3.35 -12.71
CA TYR A 179 -2.34 4.19 -13.89
C TYR A 179 -3.27 3.49 -14.87
N GLU A 180 -2.97 2.24 -15.18
CA GLU A 180 -3.71 1.37 -16.10
C GLU A 180 -5.12 1.07 -15.57
N GLU A 181 -5.27 0.83 -14.25
CA GLU A 181 -6.59 0.69 -13.62
C GLU A 181 -7.42 1.98 -13.75
N LEU A 182 -6.82 3.16 -13.62
CA LEU A 182 -7.53 4.43 -13.82
C LEU A 182 -7.98 4.59 -15.28
N CYS A 183 -7.10 4.30 -16.24
CA CYS A 183 -7.44 4.32 -17.66
C CYS A 183 -8.61 3.37 -17.97
N TRP A 184 -8.57 2.16 -17.41
CA TRP A 184 -9.61 1.16 -17.60
C TRP A 184 -10.95 1.57 -17.00
N LEU A 185 -10.97 2.09 -15.78
CA LEU A 185 -12.20 2.56 -15.13
C LEU A 185 -12.84 3.75 -15.87
N ILE A 186 -12.00 4.68 -16.35
CA ILE A 186 -12.46 5.81 -17.17
C ILE A 186 -13.05 5.31 -18.50
N ALA A 187 -12.35 4.40 -19.17
CA ALA A 187 -12.79 3.79 -20.42
C ALA A 187 -14.13 3.04 -20.25
N GLN A 188 -14.25 2.23 -19.20
CA GLN A 188 -15.46 1.49 -18.87
C GLN A 188 -16.68 2.41 -18.75
N ILE A 189 -16.59 3.47 -17.94
CA ILE A 189 -17.72 4.40 -17.76
C ILE A 189 -18.10 5.05 -19.09
N ASN A 190 -17.11 5.49 -19.88
CA ASN A 190 -17.37 6.15 -21.15
C ASN A 190 -18.01 5.22 -22.19
N VAL A 191 -17.52 3.98 -22.33
CA VAL A 191 -18.09 2.98 -23.25
C VAL A 191 -19.52 2.65 -22.86
N ILE A 192 -19.77 2.40 -21.57
CA ILE A 192 -21.12 2.14 -21.04
C ILE A 192 -22.04 3.33 -21.32
N LYS A 193 -21.62 4.56 -20.95
CA LYS A 193 -22.41 5.77 -21.22
C LYS A 193 -22.73 5.92 -22.70
N LYS A 194 -21.76 5.67 -23.59
CA LYS A 194 -22.00 5.69 -25.04
C LYS A 194 -23.07 4.67 -25.42
N LYS A 195 -22.98 3.41 -25.00
CA LYS A 195 -24.01 2.41 -25.34
C LYS A 195 -25.40 2.77 -24.80
N TYR A 196 -25.51 3.23 -23.56
CA TYR A 196 -26.80 3.60 -22.96
C TYR A 196 -27.43 4.88 -23.55
N SER A 197 -26.61 5.84 -23.97
CA SER A 197 -27.08 7.05 -24.67
C SER A 197 -27.60 6.77 -26.09
N PHE A 198 -27.23 5.65 -26.71
CA PHE A 198 -27.72 5.24 -28.03
C PHE A 198 -29.01 4.38 -27.94
N THR A 199 -29.41 3.96 -26.75
CA THR A 199 -30.66 3.21 -26.50
C THR A 199 -31.80 4.06 -25.94
N SER A 200 -31.62 5.39 -25.84
CA SER A 200 -32.64 6.35 -25.39
C SER A 200 -33.17 7.20 -26.54
#